data_AF-U9UKS6-F1
#
_entry.id   AF-U9UKS6-F1
#
_cell.length_a   1.000
_cell.length_b   1.000
_cell.length_c   1.000
_cell.angle_alpha   90.00
_cell.angle_beta   90.00
_cell.angle_gamma   90.00
#
_symmetry.space_group_name_H-M   'P 1'
#
loop_
_entity.id
_entity.type
_entity.pdbx_description
1 polymer ?
#
loop_
_entity_poly.entity_id
_entity_poly.type
_entity_poly.pdbx_seq_one_letter_code
_entity_poly.pdbx_strand_id
1 'polypeptide(L)'
;MSSSSYPRTEQMSVGPDNNQNGNIQEKDWSYKLGDCHDACFLSTKTFICPCVTYGENRSNITKKNNNIICSILYCFFCPCILGALSRYDVRRKYNIKGSLGGDCCTHCFCCCCGLIQESREIENNLNG
;
A
#
# COMPACT_ATOMS: atom_id res chain seq x y z
N MET A 1 29.45 2.96 -0.90
CA MET A 1 30.03 1.92 -1.76
C MET A 1 28.91 1.08 -2.32
N SER A 2 28.95 0.92 -3.65
CA SER A 2 28.19 0.01 -4.50
C SER A 2 26.68 0.23 -4.61
N SER A 3 26.33 1.11 -5.55
CA SER A 3 25.11 1.05 -6.34
C SER A 3 24.98 -0.35 -6.94
N SER A 4 24.00 -1.13 -6.49
CA SER A 4 23.68 -2.41 -7.10
C SER A 4 22.33 -2.29 -7.81
N SER A 5 22.42 -2.06 -9.12
CA SER A 5 21.28 -2.13 -10.02
C SER A 5 20.95 -3.60 -10.27
N TYR A 6 19.89 -4.11 -9.65
CA TYR A 6 19.35 -5.45 -9.95
C TYR A 6 18.17 -5.37 -10.92
N PRO A 7 18.02 -6.37 -11.82
CA PRO A 7 17.10 -6.31 -12.95
C PRO A 7 15.62 -6.48 -12.54
N ARG A 8 14.75 -5.83 -13.32
CA ARG A 8 13.28 -5.84 -13.22
C ARG A 8 12.72 -7.23 -13.57
N THR A 9 12.31 -8.03 -12.59
CA THR A 9 11.54 -9.27 -12.86
C THR A 9 10.07 -8.94 -13.14
N GLU A 10 9.54 -9.47 -14.24
CA GLU A 10 8.18 -9.25 -14.71
C GLU A 10 7.14 -9.70 -13.65
N GLN A 11 6.11 -8.86 -13.43
CA GLN A 11 4.96 -9.21 -12.61
C GLN A 11 3.91 -9.89 -13.50
N MET A 12 3.25 -10.93 -12.99
CA MET A 12 2.20 -11.66 -13.69
C MET A 12 1.06 -10.72 -14.14
N SER A 13 0.91 -10.55 -15.46
CA SER A 13 -0.18 -9.82 -16.08
C SER A 13 -1.46 -10.66 -16.07
N VAL A 14 -2.44 -10.29 -15.25
CA VAL A 14 -3.84 -10.71 -15.49
C VAL A 14 -4.35 -9.88 -16.68
N GLY A 15 -4.80 -10.57 -17.73
CA GLY A 15 -5.17 -9.99 -19.02
C GLY A 15 -6.34 -8.99 -18.98
N PRO A 16 -6.61 -8.27 -20.08
CA PRO A 16 -7.44 -7.08 -20.07
C PRO A 16 -8.95 -7.41 -20.06
N ASP A 17 -9.67 -6.73 -19.17
CA ASP A 17 -11.07 -6.34 -19.40
C ASP A 17 -11.05 -5.17 -20.41
N ASN A 18 -11.65 -5.38 -21.58
CA ASN A 18 -11.81 -4.34 -22.59
C ASN A 18 -13.09 -3.55 -22.32
N ASN A 19 -12.96 -2.36 -21.73
CA ASN A 19 -13.95 -1.30 -21.91
C ASN A 19 -13.26 0.07 -22.01
N GLN A 20 -13.16 0.57 -23.24
CA GLN A 20 -12.59 1.87 -23.56
C GLN A 20 -13.59 2.99 -23.22
N ASN A 21 -13.30 3.81 -22.20
CA ASN A 21 -13.83 5.17 -22.16
C ASN A 21 -13.02 6.11 -21.23
N GLY A 22 -12.32 7.09 -21.83
CA GLY A 22 -11.67 8.23 -21.14
C GLY A 22 -10.29 7.94 -20.55
N ASN A 23 -9.22 8.52 -21.12
CA ASN A 23 -7.81 8.32 -20.76
C ASN A 23 -7.45 8.79 -19.33
N ILE A 24 -7.88 8.04 -18.32
CA ILE A 24 -7.26 8.02 -17.00
C ILE A 24 -6.20 6.91 -17.10
N GLN A 25 -4.95 7.28 -17.36
CA GLN A 25 -3.84 6.32 -17.44
C GLN A 25 -3.59 5.77 -16.03
N GLU A 26 -4.29 4.69 -15.67
CA GLU A 26 -4.04 4.00 -14.41
C GLU A 26 -2.61 3.47 -14.41
N LYS A 27 -1.88 3.71 -13.32
CA LYS A 27 -0.50 3.23 -13.14
C LYS A 27 -0.45 1.95 -12.30
N ASP A 28 0.66 1.24 -12.38
CA ASP A 28 0.96 0.15 -11.43
C ASP A 28 1.58 0.72 -10.13
N TRP A 29 1.61 -0.10 -9.08
CA TRP A 29 2.30 0.24 -7.83
C TRP A 29 3.79 0.49 -8.11
N SER A 30 4.36 1.54 -7.52
CA SER A 30 5.79 1.85 -7.69
C SER A 30 6.68 0.83 -6.96
N TYR A 31 6.17 0.27 -5.86
CA TYR A 31 6.81 -0.76 -5.05
C TYR A 31 6.06 -2.08 -5.16
N LYS A 32 6.74 -3.21 -5.02
CA LYS A 32 6.11 -4.55 -5.09
C LYS A 32 5.69 -5.06 -3.71
N LEU A 33 4.70 -5.94 -3.69
CA LEU A 33 4.36 -6.72 -2.50
C LEU A 33 5.49 -7.71 -2.19
N GLY A 34 5.95 -7.73 -0.94
CA GLY A 34 7.08 -8.57 -0.49
C GLY A 34 8.45 -7.89 -0.56
N ASP A 35 8.52 -6.67 -1.10
CA ASP A 35 9.74 -5.84 -1.07
C ASP A 35 9.88 -5.06 0.25
N CYS A 36 9.53 -5.71 1.37
CA CYS A 36 9.60 -5.11 2.70
C CYS A 36 11.03 -5.06 3.25
N HIS A 37 11.96 -5.86 2.72
CA HIS A 37 13.34 -5.88 3.23
C HIS A 37 14.15 -4.61 2.94
N ASP A 38 13.77 -3.84 1.91
CA ASP A 38 14.45 -2.59 1.55
C ASP A 38 14.20 -1.43 2.54
N ALA A 39 13.20 -1.55 3.41
CA ALA A 39 12.84 -0.53 4.39
C ALA A 39 12.95 -1.07 5.83
N CYS A 40 14.17 -1.44 6.25
CA CYS A 40 14.43 -2.15 7.50
C CYS A 40 13.76 -1.52 8.74
N PHE A 41 13.79 -0.18 8.86
CA PHE A 41 13.14 0.53 9.98
C PHE A 41 11.60 0.49 9.90
N LEU A 42 11.04 0.78 8.72
CA LEU A 42 9.60 0.76 8.48
C LEU A 42 9.03 -0.64 8.69
N SER A 43 9.70 -1.66 8.16
CA SER A 43 9.30 -3.06 8.28
C SER A 43 9.30 -3.50 9.74
N THR A 44 10.38 -3.23 10.47
CA THR A 44 10.44 -3.55 11.91
C THR A 44 9.31 -2.87 12.68
N LYS A 45 9.04 -1.59 12.40
CA LYS A 45 7.92 -0.85 13.00
C LYS A 45 6.57 -1.47 12.66
N THR A 46 6.32 -1.82 11.40
CA THR A 46 5.05 -2.42 10.97
C THR A 46 4.85 -3.81 11.55
N PHE A 47 5.91 -4.60 11.73
CA PHE A 47 5.83 -5.90 12.39
C PHE A 47 5.53 -5.78 13.89
N ILE A 48 6.05 -4.75 14.57
CA ILE A 48 5.83 -4.53 16.00
C ILE A 48 4.46 -3.89 16.29
N CYS A 49 4.07 -2.87 15.53
CA CYS A 49 2.73 -2.26 15.60
C CYS A 49 2.26 -1.86 14.20
N PRO A 50 1.53 -2.77 13.51
CA PRO A 50 0.93 -2.46 12.21
C PRO A 50 -0.12 -1.35 12.34
N CYS A 51 -0.75 -1.25 13.52
CA CYS A 51 -1.64 -0.18 13.96
C CYS A 51 -1.10 1.23 13.69
N VAL A 52 0.11 1.52 14.15
CA VAL A 52 0.73 2.85 14.01
C VAL A 52 1.05 3.13 12.55
N THR A 53 1.58 2.14 11.82
CA THR A 53 1.86 2.28 10.39
C THR A 53 0.58 2.59 9.60
N TYR A 54 -0.51 1.88 9.89
CA TYR A 54 -1.81 2.14 9.30
C TYR A 54 -2.32 3.56 9.60
N GLY A 55 -2.26 3.99 10.86
CA GLY A 55 -2.70 5.33 11.25
C GLY A 55 -1.91 6.44 10.56
N GLU A 56 -0.59 6.26 10.43
CA GLU A 56 0.27 7.19 9.69
C GLU A 56 -0.06 7.23 8.20
N ASN A 57 -0.23 6.07 7.56
CA ASN A 57 -0.65 5.99 6.17
C ASN A 57 -1.96 6.75 5.96
N ARG A 58 -2.95 6.52 6.83
CA ARG A 58 -4.26 7.18 6.75
C ARG A 58 -4.16 8.69 6.92
N SER A 59 -3.33 9.14 7.87
CA SER A 59 -3.05 10.56 8.10
C SER A 59 -2.41 11.21 6.87
N ASN A 60 -1.40 10.55 6.28
CA ASN A 60 -0.66 11.05 5.12
C ASN A 60 -1.52 11.07 3.84
N ILE A 61 -2.40 10.09 3.66
CA ILE A 61 -3.36 10.06 2.54
C ILE A 61 -4.42 11.16 2.72
N THR A 62 -5.01 11.27 3.91
CA THR A 62 -6.15 12.18 4.14
C THR A 62 -5.71 13.62 4.45
N LYS A 63 -4.41 13.84 4.72
CA LYS A 63 -3.85 15.09 5.27
C LYS A 63 -4.56 15.53 6.54
N LYS A 64 -4.99 14.58 7.38
CA LYS A 64 -5.68 14.81 8.65
C LYS A 64 -4.86 14.23 9.79
N ASN A 65 -4.71 14.98 10.87
CA ASN A 65 -3.97 14.56 12.07
C ASN A 65 -4.82 13.63 12.96
N ASN A 66 -5.41 12.58 12.40
CA ASN A 66 -6.27 11.62 13.09
C ASN A 66 -5.68 10.19 13.10
N ASN A 67 -4.36 10.08 12.97
CA ASN A 67 -3.62 8.81 13.03
C ASN A 67 -3.95 7.98 14.28
N ILE A 68 -4.08 8.57 15.47
CA ILE A 68 -4.39 7.86 16.72
C ILE A 68 -5.74 7.13 16.63
N ILE A 69 -6.79 7.82 16.17
CA ILE A 69 -8.14 7.24 16.05
C ILE A 69 -8.11 6.10 15.03
N CYS A 70 -7.45 6.32 13.89
CA CYS A 70 -7.30 5.29 12.85
C CYS A 70 -6.49 4.08 13.34
N SER A 71 -5.42 4.30 14.12
CA SER A 71 -4.62 3.24 14.74
C SER A 71 -5.42 2.42 15.76
N ILE A 72 -6.24 3.07 16.59
CA ILE A 72 -7.10 2.40 17.56
C ILE A 72 -8.15 1.56 16.82
N LEU A 73 -8.84 2.13 15.84
CA LEU A 73 -9.82 1.40 15.03
C LEU A 73 -9.19 0.16 14.37
N TYR A 74 -7.97 0.29 13.86
CA TYR A 74 -7.23 -0.83 13.28
C TYR A 74 -6.94 -1.97 14.28
N CYS A 75 -6.74 -1.64 15.55
CA CYS A 75 -6.42 -2.60 16.60
C CYS A 75 -7.65 -3.42 17.06
N PHE A 76 -8.83 -2.79 17.05
CA PHE A 76 -10.08 -3.39 17.57
C PHE A 76 -11.01 -3.96 16.49
N PHE A 77 -10.86 -3.55 15.23
CA PHE A 77 -11.66 -4.05 14.10
C PHE A 77 -10.84 -5.00 13.22
N CYS A 78 -11.51 -5.66 12.26
CA CYS A 78 -10.85 -6.58 11.34
C CYS A 78 -9.75 -5.85 10.52
N PRO A 79 -8.45 -6.12 10.79
CA PRO A 79 -7.35 -5.42 10.14
C PRO A 79 -7.30 -5.70 8.64
N CYS A 80 -7.79 -6.87 8.20
CA CYS A 80 -7.86 -7.22 6.79
C CYS A 80 -8.83 -6.29 6.02
N ILE A 81 -9.99 -5.99 6.60
CA ILE A 81 -11.00 -5.12 5.98
C ILE A 81 -10.51 -3.67 5.97
N LEU A 82 -10.03 -3.17 7.12
CA LEU A 82 -9.52 -1.81 7.21
C LEU A 82 -8.27 -1.60 6.35
N GLY A 83 -7.35 -2.58 6.32
CA GLY A 83 -6.19 -2.60 5.44
C GLY A 83 -6.60 -2.58 3.97
N ALA A 84 -7.54 -3.43 3.55
CA ALA A 84 -8.04 -3.43 2.17
C ALA A 84 -8.68 -2.11 1.77
N LEU A 85 -9.45 -1.47 2.67
CA LEU A 85 -10.02 -0.15 2.43
C LEU A 85 -8.96 0.95 2.34
N SER A 86 -7.94 0.92 3.19
CA SER A 86 -6.80 1.84 3.10
C SER A 86 -6.07 1.69 1.77
N ARG A 87 -5.77 0.46 1.38
CA ARG A 87 -5.16 0.14 0.08
C ARG A 87 -5.99 0.65 -1.08
N TYR A 88 -7.30 0.45 -1.03
CA TYR A 88 -8.23 0.98 -2.02
C TYR A 88 -8.19 2.52 -2.09
N ASP A 89 -8.16 3.20 -0.94
CA ASP A 89 -8.08 4.66 -0.88
C ASP A 89 -6.75 5.19 -1.45
N VAL A 90 -5.62 4.53 -1.16
CA VAL A 90 -4.31 4.83 -1.79
C VAL A 90 -4.41 4.72 -3.31
N ARG A 91 -4.99 3.63 -3.79
CA ARG A 91 -5.12 3.36 -5.22
C ARG A 91 -6.00 4.37 -5.92
N ARG A 92 -7.13 4.75 -5.32
CA ARG A 92 -7.98 5.83 -5.85
C ARG A 92 -7.27 7.17 -5.86
N LYS A 93 -6.50 7.49 -4.82
CA LYS A 93 -5.80 8.77 -4.70
C LYS A 93 -4.68 8.92 -5.72
N TYR A 94 -3.94 7.85 -5.99
CA TYR A 94 -2.79 7.85 -6.92
C TYR A 94 -3.07 7.19 -8.26
N ASN A 95 -4.35 6.90 -8.54
CA ASN A 95 -4.81 6.30 -9.79
C ASN A 95 -4.10 4.98 -10.16
N ILE A 96 -4.07 4.03 -9.20
CA ILE A 96 -3.37 2.75 -9.31
C ILE A 96 -4.34 1.58 -9.61
N LYS A 97 -3.99 0.74 -10.60
CA LYS A 97 -4.77 -0.44 -11.04
C LYS A 97 -4.98 -1.51 -9.97
N GLY A 98 -6.04 -2.32 -10.13
CA GLY A 98 -6.37 -3.49 -9.29
C GLY A 98 -7.83 -3.57 -8.81
N SER A 99 -8.14 -4.47 -7.87
CA SER A 99 -9.49 -4.67 -7.33
C SER A 99 -9.52 -4.80 -5.79
N LEU A 100 -10.67 -4.48 -5.18
CA LEU A 100 -10.89 -4.62 -3.73
C LEU A 100 -10.71 -6.07 -3.26
N GLY A 101 -11.04 -7.06 -4.11
CA GLY A 101 -10.82 -8.47 -3.83
C GLY A 101 -9.34 -8.84 -3.71
N GLY A 102 -8.50 -8.35 -4.64
CA GLY A 102 -7.04 -8.53 -4.56
C GLY A 102 -6.43 -7.82 -3.35
N ASP A 103 -6.99 -6.67 -2.98
CA ASP A 103 -6.56 -5.91 -1.80
C ASP A 103 -6.90 -6.64 -0.47
N CYS A 104 -8.07 -7.28 -0.40
CA CYS A 104 -8.46 -8.13 0.73
C CYS A 104 -7.55 -9.35 0.86
N CYS A 105 -7.32 -10.09 -0.24
CA CYS A 105 -6.39 -11.21 -0.23
C CYS A 105 -4.99 -10.79 0.23
N THR A 106 -4.49 -9.66 -0.28
CA THR A 106 -3.17 -9.14 0.10
C THR A 106 -3.07 -8.93 1.62
N HIS A 107 -4.06 -8.31 2.24
CA HIS A 107 -4.06 -8.08 3.68
C HIS A 107 -4.37 -9.33 4.52
N CYS A 108 -5.13 -10.29 3.97
CA CYS A 108 -5.35 -11.60 4.60
C CYS A 108 -4.08 -12.48 4.60
N PHE A 109 -3.26 -12.43 3.55
CA PHE A 109 -2.06 -13.27 3.42
C PHE A 109 -0.78 -12.59 3.95
N CYS A 110 -0.60 -11.29 3.73
CA CYS A 110 0.49 -10.52 4.31
C CYS A 110 0.08 -9.07 4.57
N CYS A 111 -0.61 -8.85 5.69
CA CYS A 111 -0.98 -7.53 6.18
C CYS A 111 0.20 -6.54 6.26
N CYS A 112 1.35 -6.97 6.79
CA CYS A 112 2.53 -6.10 6.93
C CYS A 112 3.08 -5.65 5.57
N CYS A 113 3.16 -6.56 4.59
CA CYS A 113 3.63 -6.25 3.25
C CYS A 113 2.74 -5.20 2.56
N GLY A 114 1.42 -5.32 2.74
CA GLY A 114 0.44 -4.35 2.24
C GLY A 114 0.64 -2.96 2.85
N LEU A 115 0.76 -2.88 4.17
CA LEU A 115 0.98 -1.61 4.88
C LEU A 115 2.30 -0.92 4.49
N ILE A 116 3.39 -1.69 4.36
CA ILE A 116 4.71 -1.16 3.97
C ILE A 116 4.68 -0.64 2.53
N GLN A 117 4.06 -1.39 1.61
CA GLN A 117 3.90 -0.94 0.22
C GLN A 117 3.08 0.36 0.15
N GLU A 118 1.99 0.44 0.92
CA GLU A 118 1.19 1.67 1.03
C GLU A 118 2.03 2.84 1.56
N SER A 119 2.77 2.66 2.66
CA SER A 119 3.63 3.70 3.24
C SER A 119 4.65 4.24 2.24
N ARG A 120 5.37 3.33 1.55
CA ARG A 120 6.39 3.70 0.55
C ARG A 120 5.76 4.44 -0.63
N GLU A 121 4.61 3.98 -1.12
CA GLU A 121 3.89 4.67 -2.20
C GLU A 121 3.48 6.08 -1.76
N ILE A 122 2.89 6.23 -0.57
CA ILE A 122 2.47 7.54 -0.06
C ILE A 122 3.66 8.48 0.07
N GLU A 123 4.77 8.02 0.66
CA GLU A 123 6.00 8.81 0.84
C GLU A 123 6.59 9.22 -0.52
N ASN A 124 6.66 8.30 -1.48
CA ASN A 124 7.14 8.58 -2.83
C ASN A 124 6.30 9.66 -3.54
N ASN A 125 4.97 9.66 -3.35
CA ASN A 125 4.09 10.68 -3.93
C ASN A 125 4.00 11.97 -3.07
N LEU A 126 4.62 12.03 -1.87
CA LEU A 126 4.77 13.25 -1.07
C LEU A 126 6.08 13.98 -1.36
N ASN A 127 7.14 13.22 -1.68
CA ASN A 127 8.49 13.74 -1.90
C ASN A 127 8.81 14.00 -3.39
N GLY A 128 7.97 13.55 -4.32
CA GLY A 128 8.08 13.80 -5.77
C GLY A 128 7.16 14.94 -6.22
#